data_AF-A0A524K5V8-F1
#
_entry.id   AF-A0A524K5V8-F1
#
_cell.length_a   1.000
_cell.length_b   1.000
_cell.length_c   1.000
_cell.angle_alpha   90.00
_cell.angle_beta   90.00
_cell.angle_gamma   90.00
#
_symmetry.space_group_name_H-M   'P 1'
#
loop_
_entity.id
_entity.type
_entity.pdbx_description
1 polymer ?
#
loop_
_entity_poly.entity_id
_entity_poly.type
_entity_poly.pdbx_seq_one_letter_code
_entity_poly.pdbx_strand_id
1 'polypeptide(L)'
;MPAKVWITHKDFGKKTTDFDLTIQEGKNHQIKRMVEALGYEVKRLHRKSFAFIKVNDMKPGEYRRLKPFEVKQLRKLAEDGEML
;
A
#
# COMPACT_ATOMS: atom_id res chain seq x y z
N MET A 1 10.01 5.89 11.57
CA MET A 1 9.52 4.68 10.87
C MET A 1 8.30 4.11 11.62
N PRO A 2 7.07 4.58 11.37
CA PRO A 2 5.90 3.79 11.70
C PRO A 2 5.36 3.14 10.44
N ALA A 3 5.75 1.88 10.23
CA ALA A 3 5.03 1.00 9.32
C ALA A 3 3.83 0.46 10.10
N LYS A 4 2.61 0.92 9.79
CA LYS A 4 1.40 0.34 10.41
C LYS A 4 1.12 -0.98 9.68
N VAL A 5 1.20 -2.09 10.41
CA VAL A 5 0.94 -3.44 9.89
C VAL A 5 -0.21 -4.05 10.65
N TRP A 6 -1.13 -4.71 9.93
CA TRP A 6 -2.13 -5.56 10.53
C TRP A 6 -2.37 -6.79 9.65
N ILE A 7 -2.56 -7.93 10.31
CA ILE A 7 -2.82 -9.20 9.63
C ILE A 7 -4.29 -9.24 9.24
N THR A 8 -4.57 -9.54 7.98
CA THR A 8 -5.94 -9.62 7.46
C THR A 8 -6.44 -11.06 7.42
N HIS A 9 -5.56 -12.02 7.11
CA HIS A 9 -5.93 -13.41 7.01
C HIS A 9 -4.72 -14.33 7.24
N LYS A 10 -4.95 -15.48 7.90
CA LYS A 10 -3.94 -16.53 8.09
C LYS A 10 -4.48 -17.84 7.55
N ASP A 11 -3.80 -18.39 6.55
CA ASP A 11 -4.10 -19.72 6.01
C ASP A 11 -3.05 -20.71 6.51
N PHE A 12 -3.44 -21.52 7.50
CA PHE A 12 -2.56 -22.55 8.07
C PHE A 12 -2.34 -23.74 7.14
N GLY A 13 -3.28 -24.03 6.24
CA GLY A 13 -3.16 -25.12 5.28
C GLY A 13 -2.11 -24.81 4.21
N LYS A 14 -2.14 -23.59 3.66
CA LYS A 14 -1.18 -23.13 2.64
C LYS A 14 0.09 -22.50 3.22
N LYS A 15 0.17 -22.36 4.56
CA LYS A 15 1.24 -21.65 5.28
C LYS A 15 1.47 -20.25 4.70
N THR A 16 0.39 -19.51 4.48
CA THR A 16 0.42 -18.14 3.93
C THR A 16 -0.29 -17.18 4.87
N THR A 17 0.24 -15.97 4.98
CA THR A 17 -0.37 -14.88 5.76
C THR A 17 -0.55 -13.68 4.85
N ASP A 18 -1.78 -13.19 4.78
CA ASP A 18 -2.10 -11.92 4.15
C ASP A 18 -2.07 -10.83 5.21
N PHE A 19 -1.42 -9.72 4.90
CA PHE A 19 -1.36 -8.56 5.77
C PHE A 19 -1.40 -7.29 4.94
N ASP A 20 -1.90 -6.24 5.55
CA ASP A 20 -1.81 -4.90 5.00
C ASP A 20 -0.74 -4.12 5.76
N LEU A 21 -0.01 -3.30 5.02
CA LEU A 21 1.07 -2.48 5.53
C LEU A 21 0.98 -1.09 4.90
N THR A 22 1.08 -0.07 5.73
CA THR A 22 1.21 1.33 5.29
C THR A 22 2.64 1.80 5.52
N ILE A 23 3.28 2.29 4.45
CA ILE A 23 4.60 2.91 4.47
C ILE A 23 4.51 4.33 3.91
N GLN A 24 5.40 5.19 4.38
CA GLN A 24 5.52 6.58 3.90
C GLN A 24 6.68 6.75 2.90
N GLU A 25 7.69 5.88 2.94
CA GLU A 25 8.79 5.85 1.96
C GLU A 25 8.50 4.86 0.82
N GLY A 26 9.18 5.04 -0.31
CA GLY A 26 9.02 4.21 -1.50
C GLY A 26 10.36 3.75 -2.07
N LYS A 27 11.25 3.21 -1.22
CA LYS A 27 12.55 2.72 -1.71
C LYS A 27 12.36 1.50 -2.63
N ASN A 28 13.26 1.34 -3.60
CA ASN A 28 13.21 0.22 -4.55
C ASN A 28 13.12 -1.12 -3.81
N HIS A 29 12.16 -1.99 -4.13
CA HIS A 29 11.94 -3.30 -3.49
C HIS A 29 11.83 -3.27 -1.96
N GLN A 30 11.46 -2.13 -1.35
CA GLN A 30 11.45 -1.98 0.10
C GLN A 30 10.64 -3.06 0.82
N ILE A 31 9.38 -3.29 0.40
CA ILE A 31 8.52 -4.28 1.04
C ILE A 31 9.09 -5.69 0.92
N LYS A 32 9.63 -6.05 -0.25
CA LYS A 32 10.25 -7.37 -0.46
C LYS A 32 11.44 -7.56 0.49
N ARG A 33 12.34 -6.57 0.55
CA ARG A 33 13.50 -6.61 1.46
C ARG A 33 13.10 -6.67 2.93
N MET A 34 12.06 -5.94 3.34
CA MET A 34 11.56 -5.98 4.73
C MET A 34 11.06 -7.38 5.11
N VAL A 35 10.34 -8.04 4.20
CA VAL A 35 9.78 -9.38 4.42
C VAL A 35 10.88 -10.46 4.34
N GLU A 36 11.81 -10.33 3.39
CA GLU A 36 12.99 -11.19 3.24
C GLU A 36 13.89 -11.15 4.48
N ALA A 37 14.08 -9.96 5.08
CA ALA A 37 14.84 -9.80 6.32
C ALA A 37 14.23 -10.55 7.51
N LEU A 38 12.94 -10.89 7.46
CA LEU A 38 12.24 -11.71 8.44
C LEU A 38 12.24 -13.21 8.07
N GLY A 39 12.89 -13.60 6.97
CA GLY A 39 12.94 -14.98 6.49
C GLY A 39 11.71 -15.43 5.70
N TYR A 40 10.90 -14.50 5.20
CA TYR A 40 9.70 -14.79 4.41
C TYR A 40 9.83 -14.28 2.98
N GLU A 41 9.04 -14.87 2.08
CA GLU A 41 8.95 -14.44 0.68
C GLU A 41 7.57 -13.81 0.39
N VAL A 42 7.57 -12.70 -0.36
CA VAL A 42 6.35 -12.05 -0.82
C VAL A 42 5.81 -12.75 -2.06
N LYS A 43 4.77 -13.59 -1.89
CA LYS A 43 4.10 -14.27 -3.01
C LYS A 43 3.25 -13.34 -3.89
N ARG A 44 2.61 -12.34 -3.28
CA ARG A 44 1.76 -11.36 -3.96
C ARG A 44 1.90 -10.01 -3.29
N LEU A 45 2.14 -8.97 -4.08
CA LEU A 45 2.19 -7.59 -3.62
C LEU A 45 1.19 -6.77 -4.43
N HIS A 46 0.27 -6.10 -3.74
CA HIS A 46 -0.72 -5.25 -4.39
C HIS A 46 -0.92 -3.97 -3.58
N ARG A 47 -0.75 -2.82 -4.25
CA ARG A 47 -1.00 -1.51 -3.66
C ARG A 47 -2.48 -1.16 -3.77
N LYS A 48 -3.22 -1.35 -2.69
CA LYS A 48 -4.66 -1.08 -2.59
C LYS A 48 -5.00 0.41 -2.56
N SER A 49 -4.09 1.23 -2.03
CA SER A 49 -4.29 2.67 -1.87
C SER A 49 -3.00 3.47 -1.97
N PHE A 50 -3.15 4.76 -2.24
CA PHE A 50 -2.12 5.78 -2.13
C PHE A 50 -2.77 7.05 -1.59
N ALA A 51 -2.27 7.56 -0.47
CA ALA A 51 -3.00 8.55 0.30
C ALA A 51 -4.44 8.10 0.61
N PHE A 52 -5.41 8.97 0.39
CA PHE A 52 -6.83 8.68 0.53
C PHE A 52 -7.45 8.01 -0.71
N ILE A 53 -6.68 7.81 -1.79
CA ILE A 53 -7.17 7.24 -3.05
C ILE A 53 -7.09 5.71 -2.98
N LYS A 54 -8.18 5.03 -3.33
CA LYS A 54 -8.31 3.56 -3.34
C LYS A 54 -8.53 3.03 -4.75
N VAL A 55 -8.12 1.77 -4.97
CA VAL A 55 -8.20 1.06 -6.27
C VAL A 55 -9.46 0.17 -6.37
N ASN A 56 -10.30 0.13 -5.34
CA ASN A 56 -11.37 -0.87 -5.14
C ASN A 56 -12.31 -1.12 -6.33
N ASP A 57 -12.59 -0.11 -7.15
CA ASP A 57 -13.58 -0.17 -8.22
C ASP A 57 -12.97 -0.21 -9.64
N MET A 58 -11.72 -0.66 -9.78
CA MET A 58 -11.02 -0.74 -11.08
C MET A 58 -10.49 -2.14 -11.35
N LYS A 59 -10.68 -2.62 -12.58
CA LYS A 59 -10.09 -3.89 -13.05
C LYS A 59 -8.61 -3.71 -13.39
N PRO A 60 -7.83 -4.80 -13.45
CA PRO A 60 -6.44 -4.74 -13.91
C PRO A 60 -6.34 -4.07 -15.31
N GLY A 61 -5.48 -3.06 -15.43
CA GLY A 61 -5.27 -2.30 -16.67
C GLY A 61 -6.22 -1.10 -16.85
N GLU A 62 -7.26 -0.97 -16.03
CA GLU A 62 -8.12 0.21 -16.08
C GLU A 62 -7.47 1.42 -15.41
N TYR A 63 -7.84 2.60 -15.90
CA TYR A 63 -7.47 3.87 -15.30
C TYR A 63 -8.67 4.80 -15.30
N ARG A 64 -8.67 5.73 -14.35
CA ARG A 64 -9.64 6.83 -14.32
C ARG A 64 -8.93 8.14 -14.10
N ARG A 65 -9.57 9.23 -14.55
CA ARG A 65 -9.14 10.57 -14.12
C ARG A 65 -9.51 10.78 -12.65
N LEU A 66 -8.64 11.50 -11.94
CA LEU A 66 -8.94 11.97 -10.60
C LEU A 66 -9.99 13.08 -10.67
N LYS A 67 -10.88 13.11 -9.69
CA LYS A 67 -11.87 14.18 -9.54
C LYS A 67 -11.14 15.47 -9.10
N PRO A 68 -11.65 16.67 -9.45
CA PRO A 68 -10.98 17.92 -9.12
C PRO A 68 -10.66 18.09 -7.63
N PHE A 69 -11.53 17.62 -6.73
CA PHE A 69 -11.29 17.68 -5.29
C PHE A 69 -10.16 16.73 -4.85
N GLU A 70 -10.02 15.55 -5.46
CA GLU A 70 -8.94 14.59 -5.16
C GLU A 70 -7.59 15.22 -5.55
N VAL A 71 -7.53 15.90 -6.69
CA VAL A 71 -6.32 16.63 -7.11
C VAL A 71 -5.99 17.75 -6.12
N LYS A 72 -6.99 18.54 -5.69
CA LYS A 72 -6.80 19.62 -4.73
C LYS A 72 -6.27 19.10 -3.39
N GLN A 73 -6.84 18.00 -2.88
CA GLN A 73 -6.39 17.38 -1.63
C GLN A 73 -4.99 16.80 -1.73
N LEU A 74 -4.65 16.13 -2.84
CA LEU A 74 -3.28 15.63 -3.06
C LEU A 74 -2.25 16.76 -3.09
N ARG A 75 -2.55 17.88 -3.75
CA ARG A 75 -1.66 19.05 -3.77
C ARG A 75 -1.46 19.62 -2.38
N LYS A 76 -2.55 19.81 -1.63
CA LYS A 76 -2.50 20.27 -0.25
C LYS A 76 -1.63 19.36 0.63
N LEU A 77 -1.81 18.04 0.57
CA LEU A 77 -0.98 17.09 1.31
C LEU A 77 0.51 17.18 0.94
N ALA A 78 0.82 17.45 -0.32
CA ALA A 78 2.19 17.60 -0.79
C ALA A 78 2.82 18.93 -0.33
N GLU A 79 2.03 20.01 -0.24
CA GLU A 79 2.46 21.34 0.17
C GLU A 79 2.62 21.45 1.70
N ASP A 80 1.64 20.95 2.45
CA ASP A 80 1.61 21.04 3.91
C ASP A 80 2.67 20.14 4.58
N GLY A 81 3.20 19.15 3.83
CA GLY A 81 4.03 18.09 4.41
C GLY A 81 3.27 17.24 5.44
N GLU A 82 1.95 17.40 5.53
CA GLU A 82 1.11 16.66 6.46
C GLU A 82 1.03 15.20 6.05
N MET A 83 1.53 14.37 6.96
CA MET A 83 1.73 12.95 6.78
C MET A 83 0.44 12.16 6.95
N LEU A 84 0.24 11.16 6.08
CA LEU A 84 -0.79 10.12 6.18
C LEU A 84 -0.52 9.16 7.34
#